data_AF-A0A845M399-F1
#
_entry.id   AF-A0A845M399-F1
#
_cell.length_a   1.000
_cell.length_b   1.000
_cell.length_c   1.000
_cell.angle_alpha   90.00
_cell.angle_beta   90.00
_cell.angle_gamma   90.00
#
_symmetry.space_group_name_H-M   'P 1'
#
loop_
_entity.id
_entity.type
_entity.pdbx_description
1 polymer ?
#
loop_
_entity_poly.entity_id
_entity_poly.type
_entity_poly.pdbx_seq_one_letter_code
_entity_poly.pdbx_strand_id
1 'polypeptide(L)'
;MERDPDISKLRAPDGDWIGAEELQEILAAEGYSAGNREMYLKALLTELTRATGGAHRTERGQELLAEVRRILAREQGKSGQSPISDDTI
;
A
#
# COMPACT_ATOMS: atom_id res chain seq x y z
N MET A 1 -5.59 17.73 8.73
CA MET A 1 -4.85 16.56 9.22
C MET A 1 -5.03 15.48 8.18
N GLU A 2 -4.01 15.26 7.34
CA GLU A 2 -3.89 13.95 6.67
C GLU A 2 -3.82 12.92 7.79
N ARG A 3 -4.80 12.01 7.84
CA ARG A 3 -4.72 10.88 8.76
C ARG A 3 -3.72 9.92 8.15
N ASP A 4 -2.63 9.65 8.86
CA ASP A 4 -1.74 8.56 8.50
C ASP A 4 -2.56 7.28 8.33
N PRO A 5 -2.24 6.45 7.32
CA PRO A 5 -2.98 5.24 7.05
C PRO A 5 -2.85 4.28 8.22
N ASP A 6 -4.01 3.83 8.71
CA ASP A 6 -4.07 2.85 9.79
C ASP A 6 -3.72 1.46 9.27
N ILE A 7 -2.43 1.10 9.37
CA ILE A 7 -1.92 -0.21 8.93
C ILE A 7 -2.37 -1.37 9.84
N SER A 8 -3.01 -1.10 10.98
CA SER A 8 -3.56 -2.18 11.82
C SER A 8 -4.67 -2.96 11.12
N LYS A 9 -5.39 -2.30 10.21
CA LYS A 9 -6.41 -2.92 9.34
C LYS A 9 -5.82 -3.90 8.32
N LEU A 10 -4.50 -3.88 8.13
CA LEU A 10 -3.79 -4.74 7.18
C LEU A 10 -3.19 -5.97 7.84
N ARG A 11 -3.60 -6.26 9.08
CA ARG A 11 -3.26 -7.48 9.80
C ARG A 11 -4.36 -8.51 9.69
N ALA A 12 -3.98 -9.72 9.34
CA ALA A 12 -4.85 -10.88 9.39
C ALA A 12 -5.05 -11.31 10.86
N PRO A 13 -6.11 -12.09 11.16
CA PRO A 13 -6.40 -12.56 12.52
C PRO A 13 -5.29 -13.41 13.15
N ASP A 14 -4.44 -14.03 12.35
CA ASP A 14 -3.28 -14.82 12.77
C ASP A 14 -2.04 -13.96 13.11
N GLY A 15 -2.11 -12.64 12.90
CA GLY A 15 -1.05 -11.69 13.15
C GLY A 15 -0.11 -11.44 11.97
N ASP A 16 -0.24 -12.16 10.86
CA ASP A 16 0.49 -11.87 9.62
C ASP A 16 -0.20 -10.72 8.84
N TRP A 17 0.32 -10.39 7.68
CA TRP A 17 -0.26 -9.40 6.78
C TRP A 17 -1.42 -9.98 5.96
N ILE A 18 -2.39 -9.13 5.63
CA ILE A 18 -3.45 -9.51 4.69
C ILE A 18 -2.91 -9.74 3.28
N GLY A 19 -3.71 -10.40 2.45
CA GLY A 19 -3.44 -10.60 1.04
C GLY A 19 -3.79 -9.43 0.14
N ALA A 20 -3.45 -9.60 -1.13
CA ALA A 20 -3.77 -8.66 -2.20
C ALA A 20 -5.28 -8.44 -2.38
N GLU A 21 -6.09 -9.50 -2.25
CA GLU A 21 -7.55 -9.42 -2.41
C GLU A 21 -8.18 -8.59 -1.30
N GLU A 22 -7.86 -8.89 -0.04
CA GLU A 22 -8.34 -8.14 1.13
C GLU A 22 -7.89 -6.67 1.08
N LEU A 23 -6.67 -6.39 0.61
CA LEU A 23 -6.20 -5.03 0.39
C LEU A 23 -7.10 -4.28 -0.61
N GLN A 24 -7.48 -4.91 -1.73
CA GLN A 24 -8.34 -4.31 -2.74
C GLN A 24 -9.74 -4.04 -2.17
N GLU A 25 -10.27 -4.93 -1.34
CA GLU A 25 -11.57 -4.74 -0.66
C GLU A 25 -11.54 -3.54 0.29
N ILE A 26 -10.51 -3.43 1.13
CA ILE A 26 -10.32 -2.29 2.04
C ILE A 26 -10.23 -0.98 1.25
N LEU A 27 -9.42 -0.95 0.18
CA LEU A 27 -9.27 0.23 -0.66
C LEU A 27 -10.56 0.61 -1.40
N ALA A 28 -11.40 -0.37 -1.77
CA ALA A 28 -12.70 -0.14 -2.39
C ALA A 28 -13.72 0.40 -1.39
N ALA A 29 -13.73 -0.12 -0.15
CA ALA A 29 -14.65 0.29 0.91
C ALA A 29 -14.43 1.73 1.37
N GLU A 30 -13.18 2.21 1.34
CA GLU A 30 -12.83 3.55 1.81
C GLU A 30 -13.21 4.68 0.83
N GLY A 31 -13.67 4.36 -0.38
CA GLY A 31 -14.36 5.32 -1.27
C GLY A 31 -13.52 6.52 -1.73
N TYR A 32 -12.19 6.36 -1.89
CA TYR A 32 -11.29 7.45 -2.25
C TYR A 32 -11.52 8.00 -3.66
N SER A 33 -11.50 9.34 -3.82
CA SER A 33 -11.34 10.00 -5.12
C SER A 33 -9.91 9.78 -5.66
N ALA A 34 -9.72 9.78 -6.98
CA ALA A 34 -8.44 9.41 -7.61
C ALA A 34 -7.22 10.15 -7.05
N GLY A 35 -7.31 11.48 -6.83
CA GLY A 35 -6.22 12.27 -6.26
C GLY A 35 -5.93 11.94 -4.78
N ASN A 36 -6.96 11.64 -4.00
CA ASN A 36 -6.80 11.24 -2.60
C ASN A 36 -6.28 9.80 -2.48
N ARG A 37 -6.63 8.94 -3.45
CA ARG A 37 -6.18 7.54 -3.49
C ARG A 37 -4.68 7.43 -3.71
N GLU A 38 -4.10 8.22 -4.62
CA GLU A 38 -2.65 8.21 -4.85
C GLU A 38 -1.87 8.65 -3.59
N MET A 39 -2.30 9.76 -2.97
CA MET A 39 -1.69 10.29 -1.75
C MET A 39 -1.77 9.28 -0.59
N TYR A 40 -2.94 8.65 -0.42
CA TYR A 40 -3.13 7.59 0.55
C TYR A 40 -2.21 6.38 0.30
N LEU A 41 -2.11 5.91 -0.94
CA LEU A 41 -1.26 4.77 -1.31
C LEU A 41 0.23 5.06 -1.08
N LYS A 42 0.69 6.29 -1.31
CA LYS A 42 2.07 6.71 -1.00
C LYS A 42 2.34 6.65 0.50
N ALA A 43 1.47 7.25 1.31
CA ALA A 43 1.58 7.19 2.77
C ALA A 43 1.56 5.74 3.27
N LEU A 44 0.69 4.91 2.67
CA LEU A 44 0.55 3.51 3.04
C LEU A 44 1.82 2.71 2.73
N LEU A 45 2.42 2.95 1.56
CA LEU A 45 3.68 2.31 1.17
C LEU A 45 4.82 2.67 2.13
N THR A 46 4.90 3.93 2.57
CA THR A 46 5.91 4.37 3.55
C THR A 46 5.75 3.62 4.88
N GLU A 47 4.55 3.57 5.43
CA GLU A 47 4.30 2.92 6.72
C GLU A 47 4.46 1.39 6.64
N LEU A 48 4.00 0.75 5.55
CA LEU A 48 4.23 -0.67 5.33
C LEU A 48 5.71 -1.00 5.18
N THR A 49 6.50 -0.17 4.49
CA THR A 49 7.95 -0.41 4.34
C THR A 49 8.66 -0.38 5.70
N ARG A 50 8.23 0.53 6.59
CA ARG A 50 8.73 0.58 7.98
C ARG A 50 8.32 -0.65 8.78
N ALA A 51 7.06 -1.06 8.68
CA ALA A 51 6.50 -2.14 9.51
C ALA A 51 6.88 -3.55 9.04
N THR A 52 7.15 -3.74 7.75
CA THR A 52 7.58 -5.02 7.13
C THR A 52 9.10 -5.17 7.07
N GLY A 53 9.85 -4.16 7.54
CA GLY A 53 11.31 -4.18 7.57
C GLY A 53 11.89 -5.04 8.70
N GLY A 54 13.18 -5.37 8.59
CA GLY A 54 13.94 -6.02 9.66
C GLY A 54 13.37 -7.39 10.07
N ALA A 55 13.12 -7.58 11.37
CA ALA A 55 12.67 -8.84 11.97
C ALA A 55 11.22 -9.25 11.60
N HIS A 56 10.46 -8.37 10.94
CA HIS A 56 9.06 -8.60 10.54
C HIS A 56 8.91 -8.78 9.02
N ARG A 57 10.01 -9.08 8.32
CA ARG A 57 10.00 -9.43 6.90
C ARG A 57 9.42 -10.83 6.72
N THR A 58 8.12 -10.90 6.44
CA THR A 58 7.43 -12.13 6.00
C THR A 58 7.22 -12.10 4.49
N GLU A 59 7.06 -13.28 3.86
CA GLU A 59 6.68 -13.38 2.44
C GLU A 59 5.41 -12.59 2.17
N ARG A 60 4.43 -12.72 3.07
CA ARG A 60 3.15 -12.02 2.98
C ARG A 60 3.28 -10.50 3.05
N GLY A 61 4.18 -9.99 3.90
CA GLY A 61 4.49 -8.57 3.95
C GLY A 61 5.14 -8.04 2.66
N GLN A 62 5.98 -8.84 2.00
CA GLN A 62 6.57 -8.48 0.71
C GLN A 62 5.54 -8.52 -0.43
N GLU A 63 4.65 -9.51 -0.44
CA GLU A 63 3.52 -9.57 -1.37
C GLU A 63 2.61 -8.35 -1.23
N LEU A 64 2.29 -7.96 0.00
CA LEU A 64 1.46 -6.79 0.28
C LEU A 64 2.13 -5.49 -0.22
N LEU A 65 3.43 -5.32 0.05
CA LEU A 65 4.22 -4.19 -0.49
C LEU A 65 4.20 -4.15 -2.03
N ALA A 66 4.39 -5.30 -2.67
CA ALA A 66 4.38 -5.39 -4.12
C ALA A 66 3.01 -5.03 -4.71
N GLU A 67 1.93 -5.45 -4.06
CA GLU A 67 0.57 -5.11 -4.48
C GLU A 67 0.29 -3.61 -4.31
N VAL A 68 0.64 -3.00 -3.17
CA VAL A 68 0.48 -1.54 -2.97
C VAL A 68 1.24 -0.75 -4.04
N ARG A 69 2.49 -1.15 -4.36
CA ARG A 69 3.28 -0.54 -5.45
C ARG A 69 2.59 -0.68 -6.81
N ARG A 70 2.04 -1.86 -7.11
CA ARG A 70 1.31 -2.13 -8.35
C ARG A 70 0.07 -1.26 -8.49
N ILE A 71 -0.70 -1.09 -7.41
CA ILE A 71 -1.89 -0.24 -7.41
C ILE A 71 -1.48 1.22 -7.59
N LEU A 72 -0.47 1.70 -6.87
CA LEU A 72 0.04 3.06 -6.99
C LEU A 72 0.49 3.37 -8.43
N ALA A 73 1.25 2.48 -9.06
CA ALA A 73 1.68 2.64 -10.45
C ALA A 73 0.50 2.71 -11.43
N ARG A 74 -0.56 1.92 -11.19
CA ARG A 74 -1.80 1.98 -12.00
C ARG A 74 -2.52 3.31 -11.82
N GLU A 75 -2.60 3.83 -10.60
CA GLU A 75 -3.25 5.12 -10.33
C GLU A 75 -2.47 6.28 -10.99
N GLN A 76 -1.13 6.25 -10.93
CA GLN A 76 -0.28 7.26 -11.57
C GLN A 76 -0.36 7.24 -13.10
N GLY A 77 -0.43 6.04 -13.68
CA GLY A 77 -0.61 5.86 -15.12
C GLY A 77 -1.95 6.40 -15.64
N LYS A 78 -3.01 6.39 -14.81
CA LYS A 78 -4.30 7.03 -15.14
C LYS A 78 -4.22 8.55 -15.10
N SER A 79 -3.40 9.11 -14.22
CA SER A 79 -3.18 10.55 -14.05
C SER A 79 -2.23 11.15 -15.10
N GLY A 80 -1.71 10.36 -16.04
CA GLY A 80 -0.74 10.81 -17.04
C GLY A 80 0.65 11.12 -16.46
N GLN A 81 0.93 10.73 -15.22
CA GLN A 81 2.25 10.84 -14.60
C GLN A 81 3.09 9.61 -14.94
N SER A 82 4.33 9.83 -15.38
CA SER A 82 5.31 8.76 -15.58
C SER A 82 5.44 7.92 -14.30
N PRO A 83 5.50 6.58 -14.40
CA PRO A 83 5.64 5.72 -13.24
C PRO A 83 6.91 6.10 -12.47
N ILE A 84 6.83 6.06 -11.14
CA ILE A 84 8.02 6.20 -10.29
C ILE A 84 8.96 5.06 -10.65
N SER A 85 9.99 5.36 -11.45
CA SER A 85 11.14 4.48 -11.63
C SER A 85 11.74 4.25 -10.25
N ASP A 86 11.94 2.96 -9.93
CA ASP A 86 12.64 2.48 -8.75
C ASP A 86 14.11 2.93 -8.89
N ASP A 87 14.40 4.16 -8.46
CA ASP A 87 15.78 4.65 -8.39
C ASP A 87 16.43 3.99 -7.16
N THR A 88 17.36 3.11 -7.49
CA THR A 88 18.17 2.32 -6.57
C THR A 88 19.02 3.23 -5.69
N ILE A 89 18.98 3.03 -4.37
CA ILE A 89 20.08 3.40 -3.46
C ILE A 89 20.41 2.19 -2.59
#